data_AF-A0A0P9TM64-F1
#
_entry.id   AF-A0A0P9TM64-F1
#
_cell.length_a   1.000
_cell.length_b   1.000
_cell.length_c   1.000
_cell.angle_alpha   90.00
_cell.angle_beta   90.00
_cell.angle_gamma   90.00
#
_symmetry.space_group_name_H-M   'P 1'
#
loop_
_entity.id
_entity.type
_entity.pdbx_description
1 polymer ?
#
loop_
_entity_poly.entity_id
_entity_poly.type
_entity_poly.pdbx_seq_one_letter_code
_entity_poly.pdbx_strand_id
1 'polypeptide(L)'
;MSHGADNFYTSDKVVAQKVLFNNQYKMKVAGNLFIPKGSNPNVKAPAIIVGHPMGAVKEQSANLYAQKLAEQGFVTLSLDLSFWGESEGLPRNAVSPDMYAEDFSAAVDFLSTQTFVDKKRIGVLGICGSGSFVISAAKIDPRMKAIATVSMYDMGAANRNGLKHSQTLAQRKKIIEQAALQRDVEYSGGDTAYTSGTVHKLTDKSGPIEREFYDFYRTPRGEFTPEGQSPELTTHPTLTSNVKS
;
A
#
# COMPACT_ATOMS: atom_id res chain seq x y z
N MET A 1 9.45 14.45 -14.94
CA MET A 1 8.55 15.58 -15.21
C MET A 1 7.15 15.01 -15.35
N SER A 2 6.20 15.47 -14.53
CA SER A 2 4.86 14.87 -14.33
C SER A 2 3.94 14.81 -15.57
N HIS A 3 4.36 15.31 -16.74
CA HIS A 3 3.54 15.41 -17.96
C HIS A 3 2.10 15.95 -17.73
N GLY A 4 1.90 16.80 -16.71
CA GLY A 4 0.59 17.35 -16.35
C GLY A 4 -0.32 16.43 -15.51
N ALA A 5 0.16 15.30 -15.02
CA ALA A 5 -0.59 14.42 -14.13
C ALA A 5 -0.73 15.03 -12.73
N ASP A 6 -1.97 15.26 -12.30
CA ASP A 6 -2.32 15.68 -10.93
C ASP A 6 -2.55 14.44 -10.06
N ASN A 7 -1.52 13.99 -9.35
CA ASN A 7 -1.63 12.79 -8.50
C ASN A 7 -2.32 13.05 -7.15
N PHE A 8 -2.47 14.32 -6.77
CA PHE A 8 -3.22 14.75 -5.58
C PHE A 8 -4.59 15.35 -5.95
N TYR A 9 -5.07 14.99 -7.14
CA TYR A 9 -6.39 15.34 -7.65
C TYR A 9 -7.48 15.19 -6.59
N THR A 10 -8.36 16.18 -6.51
CA THR A 10 -9.55 16.15 -5.65
C THR A 10 -10.80 16.28 -6.51
N SER A 11 -11.68 15.29 -6.45
CA SER A 11 -12.93 15.30 -7.23
C SER A 11 -14.02 16.13 -6.57
N ASP A 12 -14.68 16.98 -7.35
CA ASP A 12 -15.87 17.71 -6.94
C ASP A 12 -17.15 16.84 -6.95
N LYS A 13 -17.08 15.62 -7.53
CA LYS A 13 -18.20 14.67 -7.63
C LYS A 13 -18.25 13.64 -6.50
N VAL A 14 -17.26 13.63 -5.60
CA VAL A 14 -17.17 12.65 -4.52
C VAL A 14 -17.07 13.34 -3.17
N VAL A 15 -17.56 12.67 -2.13
CA VAL A 15 -17.30 13.03 -0.73
C VAL A 15 -16.20 12.12 -0.23
N ALA A 16 -15.08 12.70 0.20
CA ALA A 16 -14.00 11.98 0.84
C ALA A 16 -14.15 12.05 2.38
N GLN A 17 -13.99 10.92 3.06
CA GLN A 17 -14.04 10.80 4.51
C GLN A 17 -12.87 9.95 4.98
N LYS A 18 -12.06 10.48 5.90
CA LYS A 18 -11.06 9.67 6.61
C LYS A 18 -11.79 8.74 7.58
N VAL A 19 -11.43 7.46 7.57
CA VAL A 19 -12.04 6.42 8.40
C VAL A 19 -10.95 5.61 9.10
N LEU A 20 -11.30 5.07 10.26
CA LEU A 20 -10.49 4.11 11.00
C LEU A 20 -11.34 2.87 11.30
N PHE A 21 -10.77 1.70 11.09
CA PHE A 21 -11.41 0.42 11.43
C PHE A 21 -10.36 -0.55 11.96
N ASN A 22 -10.79 -1.58 12.69
CA ASN A 22 -9.86 -2.56 13.26
C ASN A 22 -9.74 -3.77 12.33
N ASN A 23 -8.53 -4.29 12.18
CA ASN A 23 -8.32 -5.64 11.66
C ASN A 23 -8.54 -6.72 12.73
N GLN A 24 -8.43 -8.01 12.38
CA GLN A 24 -8.61 -9.11 13.34
C GLN A 24 -7.67 -9.04 14.55
N TYR A 25 -6.50 -8.43 14.39
CA TYR A 25 -5.49 -8.23 15.43
C TYR A 25 -5.73 -6.99 16.30
N LYS A 26 -6.86 -6.29 16.11
CA LYS A 26 -7.23 -5.06 16.83
C LYS A 26 -6.30 -3.88 16.56
N MET A 27 -5.53 -3.93 15.49
CA MET A 27 -4.79 -2.77 15.00
C MET A 27 -5.74 -1.89 14.20
N LYS A 28 -5.66 -0.58 14.43
CA LYS A 28 -6.40 0.39 13.62
C LYS A 28 -5.76 0.53 12.24
N VAL A 29 -6.56 0.28 11.22
CA VAL A 29 -6.26 0.51 9.82
C VAL A 29 -6.88 1.84 9.41
N ALA A 30 -6.07 2.72 8.86
CA ALA A 30 -6.50 4.02 8.34
C ALA A 30 -6.88 3.91 6.87
N GLY A 31 -7.98 4.54 6.50
CA GLY A 31 -8.43 4.61 5.11
C GLY A 31 -9.11 5.92 4.75
N ASN A 32 -9.27 6.16 3.46
CA ASN A 32 -10.10 7.22 2.91
C ASN A 32 -11.26 6.59 2.14
N LEU A 33 -12.47 6.82 2.64
CA LEU A 33 -13.72 6.41 2.02
C LEU A 33 -14.21 7.50 1.07
N PHE A 34 -14.42 7.15 -0.20
CA PHE A 34 -14.97 8.04 -1.21
C PHE A 34 -16.35 7.57 -1.62
N ILE A 35 -17.33 8.48 -1.52
CA ILE A 35 -18.74 8.22 -1.80
C ILE A 35 -19.18 9.15 -2.93
N PRO A 36 -19.78 8.64 -4.02
CA PRO A 36 -20.30 9.48 -5.11
C PRO A 36 -21.37 10.46 -4.58
N LYS A 37 -21.29 11.74 -4.93
CA LYS A 37 -22.34 12.72 -4.61
C LYS A 37 -23.63 12.37 -5.37
N GLY A 38 -24.77 12.60 -4.73
CA GLY A 38 -26.08 12.32 -5.34
C GLY A 38 -26.44 10.83 -5.41
N SER A 39 -25.68 9.95 -4.75
CA SER A 39 -26.04 8.54 -4.62
C SER A 39 -27.38 8.39 -3.90
N ASN A 40 -28.29 7.60 -4.49
CA ASN A 40 -29.59 7.33 -3.89
C ASN A 40 -29.41 6.48 -2.61
N PRO A 41 -29.78 6.98 -1.41
CA PRO A 41 -29.56 6.27 -0.16
C PRO A 41 -30.35 4.95 -0.06
N ASN A 42 -31.38 4.77 -0.88
CA ASN A 42 -32.17 3.54 -0.93
C ASN A 42 -31.55 2.46 -1.84
N VAL A 43 -30.51 2.79 -2.60
CA VAL A 43 -29.84 1.86 -3.52
C VAL A 43 -28.43 1.61 -3.02
N LYS A 44 -28.16 0.36 -2.62
CA LYS A 44 -26.83 -0.05 -2.18
C LYS A 44 -25.84 -0.09 -3.34
N ALA A 45 -24.73 0.64 -3.22
CA ALA A 45 -23.71 0.75 -4.26
C ALA A 45 -22.72 -0.42 -4.22
N PRO A 46 -22.16 -0.85 -5.36
CA PRO A 46 -20.98 -1.71 -5.36
C PRO A 46 -19.79 -0.94 -4.76
N ALA A 47 -18.83 -1.66 -4.20
CA ALA A 47 -17.66 -1.05 -3.60
C ALA A 47 -16.33 -1.62 -4.11
N ILE A 48 -15.26 -0.80 -4.07
CA ILE A 48 -13.91 -1.21 -4.44
C ILE A 48 -12.91 -0.77 -3.36
N ILE A 49 -12.14 -1.71 -2.85
CA ILE A 49 -11.00 -1.44 -1.96
C ILE A 49 -9.75 -1.19 -2.82
N VAL A 50 -8.93 -0.19 -2.50
CA VAL A 50 -7.75 0.18 -3.28
C VAL A 50 -6.50 0.16 -2.40
N GLY A 51 -5.56 -0.74 -2.71
CA GLY A 51 -4.27 -0.85 -2.01
C GLY A 51 -3.17 0.00 -2.65
N HIS A 52 -2.38 0.69 -1.83
CA HIS A 52 -1.23 1.49 -2.28
C HIS A 52 -0.02 0.61 -2.67
N PRO A 53 0.90 1.10 -3.52
CA PRO A 53 2.17 0.42 -3.78
C PRO A 53 2.92 0.09 -2.48
N MET A 54 3.69 -1.00 -2.47
CA MET A 54 4.52 -1.34 -1.30
C MET A 54 5.45 -0.18 -0.97
N GLY A 55 5.38 0.29 0.28
CA GLY A 55 6.17 1.40 0.80
C GLY A 55 5.65 2.81 0.45
N ALA A 56 4.59 2.91 -0.34
CA ALA A 56 3.80 4.14 -0.51
C ALA A 56 2.70 4.22 0.58
N VAL A 57 1.82 5.23 0.47
CA VAL A 57 0.64 5.40 1.34
C VAL A 57 -0.62 5.72 0.53
N LYS A 58 -1.79 5.67 1.17
CA LYS A 58 -3.09 5.85 0.53
C LYS A 58 -3.22 7.21 -0.18
N GLU A 59 -2.60 8.27 0.33
CA GLU A 59 -2.65 9.63 -0.25
C GLU A 59 -2.03 9.75 -1.64
N GLN A 60 -1.19 8.81 -2.03
CA GLN A 60 -0.52 8.81 -3.32
C GLN A 60 -1.41 8.14 -4.38
N SER A 61 -0.90 7.16 -5.12
CA SER A 61 -1.65 6.58 -6.24
C SER A 61 -2.98 5.95 -5.83
N ALA A 62 -3.12 5.43 -4.60
CA ALA A 62 -4.36 4.75 -4.20
C ALA A 62 -5.57 5.71 -4.14
N ASN A 63 -5.42 6.91 -3.56
CA ASN A 63 -6.46 7.93 -3.54
C ASN A 63 -6.84 8.39 -4.95
N LEU A 64 -5.87 8.54 -5.86
CA LEU A 64 -6.16 8.88 -7.26
C LEU A 64 -7.07 7.83 -7.91
N TYR A 65 -6.72 6.55 -7.81
CA TYR A 65 -7.54 5.46 -8.35
C TYR A 65 -8.91 5.36 -7.66
N ALA A 66 -8.94 5.48 -6.33
CA ALA A 66 -10.18 5.43 -5.56
C ALA A 66 -11.15 6.54 -5.99
N GLN A 67 -10.69 7.79 -6.10
CA GLN A 67 -11.53 8.89 -6.57
C GLN A 67 -12.03 8.69 -8.00
N LYS A 68 -11.17 8.25 -8.92
CA LYS A 68 -11.57 8.00 -10.31
C LYS A 68 -12.58 6.87 -10.45
N LEU A 69 -12.49 5.84 -9.61
CA LEU A 69 -13.49 4.77 -9.54
C LEU A 69 -14.79 5.26 -8.87
N ALA A 70 -14.69 6.09 -7.83
CA ALA A 70 -15.87 6.66 -7.20
C ALA A 70 -16.66 7.59 -8.15
N GLU A 71 -15.99 8.34 -9.01
CA GLU A 71 -16.63 9.11 -10.10
C GLU A 71 -17.47 8.24 -11.05
N GLN A 72 -17.18 6.93 -11.13
CA GLN A 72 -17.91 5.96 -11.95
C GLN A 72 -19.05 5.26 -11.19
N GLY A 73 -19.38 5.72 -9.97
CA GLY A 73 -20.52 5.23 -9.20
C GLY A 73 -20.21 4.11 -8.19
N PHE A 74 -18.94 3.82 -7.92
CA PHE A 74 -18.54 2.91 -6.86
C PHE A 74 -18.37 3.65 -5.53
N VAL A 75 -18.65 2.99 -4.40
CA VAL A 75 -18.08 3.42 -3.12
C VAL A 75 -16.67 2.88 -3.05
N THR A 76 -15.67 3.71 -2.80
CA THR A 76 -14.27 3.23 -2.80
C THR A 76 -13.58 3.49 -1.49
N LEU A 77 -12.71 2.58 -1.07
CA LEU A 77 -11.91 2.72 0.13
C LEU A 77 -10.44 2.51 -0.22
N SER A 78 -9.63 3.56 -0.18
CA SER A 78 -8.18 3.38 -0.11
C SER A 78 -7.76 3.15 1.34
N LEU A 79 -6.74 2.32 1.57
CA LEU A 79 -6.23 2.06 2.92
C LEU A 79 -4.71 2.15 2.97
N ASP A 80 -4.20 2.54 4.13
CA ASP A 80 -2.81 2.28 4.52
C ASP A 80 -2.70 0.88 5.08
N LEU A 81 -1.78 0.07 4.57
CA LEU A 81 -1.49 -1.23 5.16
C LEU A 81 -0.88 -1.04 6.55
N SER A 82 -1.13 -1.98 7.46
CA SER A 82 -0.56 -2.00 8.81
C SER A 82 0.94 -1.72 8.78
N PHE A 83 1.46 -1.03 9.78
CA PHE A 83 2.85 -0.53 9.88
C PHE A 83 3.20 0.64 8.94
N TRP A 84 2.34 1.00 7.98
CA TRP A 84 2.56 2.10 7.03
C TRP A 84 1.57 3.24 7.23
N GLY A 85 1.90 4.40 6.65
CA GLY A 85 1.02 5.56 6.63
C GLY A 85 0.48 5.93 8.00
N GLU A 86 -0.84 6.05 8.09
CA GLU A 86 -1.54 6.39 9.34
C GLU A 86 -2.12 5.17 10.06
N SER A 87 -1.94 3.96 9.51
CA SER A 87 -2.33 2.71 10.16
C SER A 87 -1.39 2.40 11.32
N GLU A 88 -1.92 1.76 12.36
CA GLU A 88 -1.16 1.31 13.52
C GLU A 88 -0.11 0.25 13.15
N GLY A 89 0.80 0.00 14.09
CA GLY A 89 1.82 -1.05 13.98
C GLY A 89 3.22 -0.53 14.28
N LEU A 90 3.98 -1.34 15.00
CA LEU A 90 5.39 -1.13 15.29
C LEU A 90 6.20 -2.42 15.04
N PRO A 91 7.46 -2.32 14.57
CA PRO A 91 8.13 -1.09 14.14
C PRO A 91 7.49 -0.49 12.88
N ARG A 92 7.63 0.83 12.67
CA ARG A 92 7.10 1.49 11.46
C ARG A 92 7.79 0.93 10.22
N ASN A 93 7.06 0.86 9.11
CA ASN A 93 7.50 0.33 7.82
C ASN A 93 7.89 -1.15 7.83
N ALA A 94 7.38 -1.92 8.80
CA ALA A 94 7.60 -3.35 8.84
C ALA A 94 6.86 -4.06 7.70
N VAL A 95 7.50 -5.06 7.11
CA VAL A 95 6.92 -5.95 6.11
C VAL A 95 6.23 -7.13 6.77
N SER A 96 4.92 -7.26 6.54
CA SER A 96 4.11 -8.39 7.01
C SER A 96 3.02 -8.75 5.99
N PRO A 97 3.32 -9.66 5.03
CA PRO A 97 2.35 -10.04 4.00
C PRO A 97 1.04 -10.60 4.55
N ASP A 98 1.10 -11.32 5.68
CA ASP A 98 -0.09 -11.86 6.35
C ASP A 98 -0.98 -10.74 6.89
N MET A 99 -0.38 -9.75 7.57
CA MET A 99 -1.13 -8.59 8.08
C MET A 99 -1.72 -7.76 6.93
N TYR A 100 -0.98 -7.60 5.83
CA TYR A 100 -1.47 -6.86 4.67
C TYR A 100 -2.67 -7.52 4.01
N ALA A 101 -2.64 -8.86 3.88
CA ALA A 101 -3.78 -9.61 3.37
C ALA A 101 -4.99 -9.50 4.31
N GLU A 102 -4.76 -9.56 5.62
CA GLU A 102 -5.79 -9.34 6.64
C GLU A 102 -6.38 -7.92 6.58
N ASP A 103 -5.58 -6.88 6.35
CA ASP A 103 -6.09 -5.50 6.26
C ASP A 103 -7.10 -5.33 5.09
N PHE A 104 -6.92 -6.07 3.98
CA PHE A 104 -7.93 -6.11 2.93
C PHE A 104 -9.22 -6.80 3.38
N SER A 105 -9.14 -7.89 4.14
CA SER A 105 -10.31 -8.55 4.75
C SER A 105 -11.01 -7.63 5.77
N ALA A 106 -10.24 -6.88 6.56
CA ALA A 106 -10.75 -5.89 7.50
C ALA A 106 -11.46 -4.73 6.78
N ALA A 107 -10.94 -4.30 5.62
CA ALA A 107 -11.61 -3.33 4.76
C ALA A 107 -12.94 -3.87 4.22
N VAL A 108 -13.02 -5.16 3.89
CA VAL A 108 -14.30 -5.83 3.54
C VAL A 108 -15.26 -5.83 4.73
N ASP A 109 -14.78 -6.10 5.96
CA ASP A 109 -15.60 -6.05 7.18
C ASP A 109 -16.19 -4.65 7.37
N PHE A 110 -15.34 -3.61 7.35
CA PHE A 110 -15.75 -2.22 7.47
C PHE A 110 -16.81 -1.83 6.43
N LEU A 111 -16.54 -2.09 5.14
CA LEU A 111 -17.48 -1.78 4.06
C LEU A 111 -18.80 -2.54 4.18
N SER A 112 -18.75 -3.80 4.66
CA SER A 112 -19.95 -4.62 4.84
C SER A 112 -20.89 -4.11 5.92
N THR A 113 -20.40 -3.26 6.85
CA THR A 113 -21.22 -2.59 7.86
C THR A 113 -21.88 -1.30 7.37
N GLN A 114 -21.46 -0.76 6.22
CA GLN A 114 -22.01 0.48 5.69
C GLN A 114 -23.37 0.20 5.04
N THR A 115 -24.42 0.86 5.52
CA THR A 115 -25.81 0.61 5.08
C THR A 115 -26.03 0.90 3.59
N PHE A 116 -25.22 1.79 3.02
CA PHE A 116 -25.24 2.19 1.61
C PHE A 116 -24.34 1.34 0.70
N VAL A 117 -23.61 0.35 1.24
CA VAL A 117 -22.78 -0.58 0.45
C VAL A 117 -23.49 -1.92 0.27
N ASP A 118 -23.45 -2.45 -0.94
CA ASP A 118 -23.87 -3.82 -1.22
C ASP A 118 -22.73 -4.79 -0.90
N LYS A 119 -22.79 -5.41 0.28
CA LYS A 119 -21.80 -6.39 0.73
C LYS A 119 -21.61 -7.60 -0.20
N LYS A 120 -22.52 -7.84 -1.15
CA LYS A 120 -22.38 -8.90 -2.16
C LYS A 120 -21.63 -8.43 -3.41
N ARG A 121 -21.23 -7.15 -3.50
CA ARG A 121 -20.58 -6.53 -4.66
C ARG A 121 -19.36 -5.69 -4.24
N ILE A 122 -18.45 -6.31 -3.51
CA ILE A 122 -17.17 -5.71 -3.11
C ILE A 122 -16.05 -6.28 -3.99
N GLY A 123 -15.37 -5.43 -4.74
CA GLY A 123 -14.14 -5.75 -5.48
C GLY A 123 -12.90 -5.15 -4.82
N VAL A 124 -11.72 -5.50 -5.33
CA VAL A 124 -10.45 -4.95 -4.83
C VAL A 124 -9.50 -4.67 -5.99
N LEU A 125 -8.83 -3.53 -5.93
CA LEU A 125 -7.78 -3.09 -6.84
C LEU A 125 -6.44 -3.02 -6.09
N GLY A 126 -5.47 -3.86 -6.48
CA GLY A 126 -4.12 -3.83 -5.93
C GLY A 126 -3.12 -3.17 -6.88
N ILE A 127 -2.46 -2.10 -6.45
CA ILE A 127 -1.44 -1.40 -7.26
C ILE A 127 -0.04 -1.87 -6.84
N CYS A 128 0.82 -2.20 -7.81
CA CYS A 128 2.20 -2.62 -7.55
C CYS A 128 2.26 -3.79 -6.54
N GLY A 129 2.96 -3.64 -5.41
CA GLY A 129 3.08 -4.67 -4.39
C GLY A 129 1.74 -5.13 -3.81
N SER A 130 0.76 -4.23 -3.66
CA SER A 130 -0.60 -4.60 -3.22
C SER A 130 -1.30 -5.56 -4.17
N GLY A 131 -0.89 -5.65 -5.43
CA GLY A 131 -1.39 -6.66 -6.36
C GLY A 131 -1.14 -8.09 -5.86
N SER A 132 0.02 -8.37 -5.27
CA SER A 132 0.29 -9.68 -4.68
C SER A 132 -0.45 -9.89 -3.35
N PHE A 133 -0.58 -8.86 -2.53
CA PHE A 133 -1.25 -8.94 -1.22
C PHE A 133 -2.76 -9.18 -1.37
N VAL A 134 -3.40 -8.51 -2.33
CA VAL A 134 -4.83 -8.74 -2.61
C VAL A 134 -5.08 -10.15 -3.14
N ILE A 135 -4.20 -10.69 -3.98
CA ILE A 135 -4.32 -12.10 -4.42
C ILE A 135 -4.21 -13.05 -3.22
N SER A 136 -3.29 -12.77 -2.29
CA SER A 136 -3.16 -13.55 -1.06
C SER A 136 -4.44 -13.52 -0.22
N ALA A 137 -5.08 -12.35 -0.08
CA ALA A 137 -6.34 -12.20 0.64
C ALA A 137 -7.51 -12.89 -0.07
N ALA A 138 -7.64 -12.69 -1.39
CA ALA A 138 -8.72 -13.23 -2.21
C ALA A 138 -8.75 -14.77 -2.24
N LYS A 139 -7.60 -15.41 -2.02
CA LYS A 139 -7.49 -16.87 -1.87
C LYS A 139 -8.34 -17.41 -0.71
N ILE A 140 -8.55 -16.61 0.34
CA ILE A 140 -9.19 -17.06 1.59
C ILE A 140 -10.43 -16.23 1.98
N ASP A 141 -10.68 -15.08 1.35
CA ASP A 141 -11.88 -14.28 1.57
C ASP A 141 -12.81 -14.26 0.32
N PRO A 142 -13.84 -15.13 0.25
CA PRO A 142 -14.74 -15.23 -0.90
C PRO A 142 -15.71 -14.04 -1.01
N ARG A 143 -15.68 -13.09 -0.07
CA ARG A 143 -16.50 -11.86 -0.13
C ARG A 143 -15.94 -10.88 -1.14
N MET A 144 -14.64 -10.96 -1.46
CA MET A 144 -14.01 -10.21 -2.55
C MET A 144 -14.41 -10.82 -3.90
N LYS A 145 -15.29 -10.14 -4.64
CA LYS A 145 -15.97 -10.68 -5.83
C LYS A 145 -15.22 -10.51 -7.13
N ALA A 146 -14.33 -9.53 -7.20
CA ALA A 146 -13.51 -9.27 -8.36
C ALA A 146 -12.18 -8.65 -7.91
N ILE A 147 -11.08 -9.16 -8.46
CA ILE A 147 -9.74 -8.66 -8.20
C ILE A 147 -9.17 -8.09 -9.49
N ALA A 148 -8.68 -6.86 -9.43
CA ALA A 148 -7.94 -6.22 -10.50
C ALA A 148 -6.57 -5.77 -9.97
N THR A 149 -5.57 -5.75 -10.83
CA THR A 149 -4.23 -5.29 -10.44
C THR A 149 -3.64 -4.36 -11.49
N VAL A 150 -2.82 -3.41 -11.04
CA VAL A 150 -2.14 -2.44 -11.89
C VAL A 150 -0.65 -2.51 -11.62
N SER A 151 0.14 -2.84 -12.66
CA SER A 151 1.60 -2.93 -12.57
C SER A 151 2.07 -3.81 -11.41
N MET A 152 1.40 -4.95 -11.20
CA MET A 152 1.64 -5.83 -10.06
C MET A 152 3.10 -6.26 -9.94
N TYR A 153 3.57 -6.34 -8.69
CA TYR A 153 4.74 -7.12 -8.32
C TYR A 153 4.36 -8.26 -7.38
N ASP A 154 4.85 -9.47 -7.67
CA ASP A 154 4.96 -10.53 -6.66
C ASP A 154 6.11 -10.16 -5.72
N MET A 155 5.77 -9.54 -4.58
CA MET A 155 6.75 -9.03 -3.63
C MET A 155 7.60 -10.14 -3.01
N GLY A 156 7.07 -11.35 -2.87
CA GLY A 156 7.83 -12.48 -2.35
C GLY A 156 8.84 -12.98 -3.37
N ALA A 157 8.44 -13.15 -4.63
CA ALA A 157 9.38 -13.50 -5.69
C ALA A 157 10.44 -12.40 -5.90
N ALA A 158 10.04 -11.13 -5.86
CA ALA A 158 10.94 -10.00 -6.02
C ALA A 158 11.99 -9.94 -4.90
N ASN A 159 11.62 -10.17 -3.64
CA ASN A 159 12.56 -10.17 -2.52
C ASN A 159 13.46 -11.42 -2.47
N ARG A 160 13.00 -12.57 -3.00
CA ARG A 160 13.81 -13.79 -3.05
C ARG A 160 14.79 -13.83 -4.22
N ASN A 161 14.36 -13.36 -5.38
CA ASN A 161 15.07 -13.57 -6.65
C ASN A 161 15.57 -12.27 -7.27
N GLY A 162 15.19 -11.10 -6.74
CA GLY A 162 15.38 -9.83 -7.40
C GLY A 162 14.51 -9.70 -8.66
N LEU A 163 14.43 -8.49 -9.20
CA LEU A 163 13.73 -8.27 -10.47
C LEU A 163 14.46 -8.99 -11.61
N LYS A 164 13.71 -9.67 -12.48
CA LYS A 164 14.26 -10.48 -13.58
C LYS A 164 15.30 -11.52 -13.12
N HIS A 165 15.14 -12.09 -11.92
CA HIS A 165 16.06 -13.07 -11.33
C HIS A 165 17.50 -12.56 -11.18
N SER A 166 17.68 -11.25 -10.95
CA SER A 166 19.00 -10.61 -10.82
C SER A 166 19.75 -10.97 -9.54
N GLN A 167 19.09 -11.57 -8.54
CA GLN A 167 19.70 -11.90 -7.25
C GLN A 167 20.13 -13.36 -7.20
N THR A 168 21.41 -13.57 -6.88
CA THR A 168 21.97 -14.91 -6.67
C THR A 168 21.62 -15.46 -5.29
N LEU A 169 21.69 -16.79 -5.15
CA LEU A 169 21.51 -17.46 -3.85
C LEU A 169 22.51 -16.98 -2.80
N ALA A 170 23.77 -16.73 -3.18
CA ALA A 170 24.79 -16.23 -2.26
C ALA A 170 24.47 -14.83 -1.74
N GLN A 171 24.03 -13.91 -2.63
CA GLN A 171 23.57 -12.58 -2.23
C GLN A 171 22.35 -12.67 -1.31
N ARG A 172 21.37 -13.53 -1.62
CA ARG A 172 20.20 -13.75 -0.76
C ARG A 172 20.58 -14.24 0.64
N LYS A 173 21.48 -15.23 0.75
CA LYS A 173 21.97 -15.72 2.04
C LYS A 173 22.63 -14.60 2.84
N LYS A 174 23.44 -13.76 2.20
CA LYS A 174 24.07 -12.60 2.84
C LYS A 174 23.05 -11.58 3.35
N ILE A 175 21.99 -11.29 2.58
CA ILE A 175 20.92 -10.38 3.05
C ILE A 175 20.19 -10.96 4.27
N ILE A 176 19.91 -12.26 4.27
CA ILE A 176 19.28 -12.94 5.42
C ILE A 176 20.19 -12.88 6.65
N GLU A 177 21.48 -13.15 6.48
CA GLU A 177 22.47 -13.03 7.55
C GLU A 177 22.55 -11.60 8.11
N GLN A 178 22.62 -10.59 7.24
CA GLN A 178 22.60 -9.18 7.63
C GLN A 178 21.34 -8.81 8.39
N ALA A 179 20.17 -9.25 7.93
CA ALA A 179 18.91 -9.02 8.61
C ALA A 179 18.86 -9.72 9.98
N ALA A 180 19.46 -10.92 10.11
CA ALA A 180 19.55 -11.62 11.39
C ALA A 180 20.43 -10.86 12.39
N LEU A 181 21.63 -10.44 11.98
CA LEU A 181 22.54 -9.65 12.82
C LEU A 181 21.92 -8.29 13.21
N GLN A 182 21.19 -7.67 12.31
CA GLN A 182 20.50 -6.40 12.60
C GLN A 182 19.46 -6.55 13.72
N ARG A 183 18.86 -7.73 13.91
CA ARG A 183 17.94 -7.97 15.03
C ARG A 183 18.66 -7.86 16.37
N ASP A 184 19.92 -8.30 16.46
CA ASP A 184 20.71 -8.18 17.70
C ASP A 184 21.02 -6.72 18.03
N VAL A 185 21.28 -5.91 17.00
CA VAL A 185 21.46 -4.45 17.12
C VAL A 185 20.19 -3.79 17.62
N GLU A 186 19.05 -4.04 16.96
CA GLU A 186 17.75 -3.47 17.34
C GLU A 186 17.31 -3.92 18.74
N TYR A 187 17.54 -5.19 19.11
CA TYR A 187 17.24 -5.72 20.44
C TYR A 187 18.09 -5.06 21.54
N SER A 188 19.33 -4.71 21.22
CA SER A 188 20.26 -4.02 22.14
C SER A 188 20.01 -2.51 22.24
N GLY A 189 18.94 -1.99 21.62
CA GLY A 189 18.57 -0.58 21.62
C GLY A 189 19.25 0.26 20.54
N GLY A 190 19.89 -0.37 19.54
CA GLY A 190 20.43 0.33 18.38
C GLY A 190 19.36 0.74 17.36
N ASP A 191 19.77 1.55 16.39
CA ASP A 191 18.85 2.09 15.37
C ASP A 191 18.27 1.01 14.46
N THR A 192 17.02 1.22 14.03
CA THR A 192 16.38 0.40 13.00
C THR A 192 17.05 0.63 11.65
N ALA A 193 17.45 -0.44 10.98
CA ALA A 193 17.97 -0.35 9.62
C ALA A 193 16.84 -0.48 8.59
N TYR A 194 16.94 0.27 7.51
CA TYR A 194 16.01 0.26 6.39
C TYR A 194 16.71 -0.22 5.12
N THR A 195 15.94 -0.69 4.15
CA THR A 195 16.47 -1.24 2.90
C THR A 195 15.57 -0.93 1.71
N SER A 196 16.05 -1.25 0.51
CA SER A 196 15.32 -1.09 -0.75
C SER A 196 14.80 0.33 -0.94
N GLY A 197 13.79 0.54 -1.79
CA GLY A 197 13.11 1.83 -1.93
C GLY A 197 13.69 2.77 -2.98
N THR A 198 13.09 3.95 -3.06
CA THR A 198 13.45 5.02 -4.01
C THR A 198 14.70 5.74 -3.55
N VAL A 199 15.68 5.88 -4.45
CA VAL A 199 16.92 6.63 -4.18
C VAL A 199 16.63 8.06 -3.73
N HIS A 200 17.50 8.62 -2.87
CA HIS A 200 17.35 10.00 -2.37
C HIS A 200 17.98 11.05 -3.29
N LYS A 201 18.83 10.62 -4.23
CA LYS A 201 19.49 11.49 -5.19
C LYS A 201 19.68 10.73 -6.50
N LEU A 202 19.53 11.44 -7.61
CA LEU A 202 19.90 10.93 -8.93
C LEU A 202 21.38 11.18 -9.20
N THR A 203 22.01 10.26 -9.93
CA THR A 203 23.38 10.38 -10.43
C THR A 203 23.40 10.17 -11.94
N ASP A 204 24.53 10.40 -12.59
CA ASP A 204 24.69 10.09 -14.01
C ASP A 204 24.53 8.60 -14.31
N LYS A 205 24.76 7.74 -13.30
CA LYS A 205 24.58 6.29 -13.38
C LYS A 205 23.15 5.84 -13.13
N SER A 206 22.25 6.73 -12.70
CA SER A 206 20.88 6.35 -12.37
C SER A 206 20.13 5.89 -13.61
N GLY A 207 19.54 4.69 -13.53
CA GLY A 207 18.78 4.07 -14.62
C GLY A 207 17.38 4.68 -14.80
N PRO A 208 16.67 4.35 -15.89
CA PRO A 208 15.33 4.90 -16.15
C PRO A 208 14.31 4.62 -15.04
N ILE A 209 14.35 3.43 -14.42
CA ILE A 209 13.43 3.07 -13.33
C ILE A 209 13.71 3.90 -12.07
N GLU A 210 14.99 4.07 -11.69
CA GLU A 210 15.36 4.90 -10.53
C GLU A 210 14.95 6.35 -10.74
N ARG A 211 15.11 6.87 -11.97
CA ARG A 211 14.68 8.23 -12.33
C ARG A 211 13.16 8.39 -12.24
N GLU A 212 12.38 7.42 -12.72
CA GLU A 212 10.92 7.47 -12.64
C GLU A 212 10.43 7.39 -11.18
N PHE A 213 11.01 6.49 -10.39
CA PHE A 213 10.67 6.36 -8.97
C PHE A 213 11.03 7.63 -8.22
N TYR A 214 12.21 8.20 -8.47
CA TYR A 214 12.61 9.49 -7.90
C TYR A 214 11.63 10.59 -8.28
N ASP A 215 11.32 10.73 -9.58
CA ASP A 215 10.38 11.75 -10.07
C ASP A 215 9.02 11.64 -9.38
N PHE A 216 8.52 10.43 -9.13
CA PHE A 216 7.24 10.25 -8.44
C PHE A 216 7.32 10.46 -6.93
N TYR A 217 8.25 9.81 -6.22
CA TYR A 217 8.26 9.76 -4.75
C TYR A 217 9.08 10.86 -4.07
N ARG A 218 9.94 11.58 -4.81
CA ARG A 218 10.88 12.58 -4.28
C ARG A 218 10.69 13.98 -4.86
N THR A 219 9.57 14.21 -5.54
CA THR A 219 9.22 15.53 -6.09
C THR A 219 7.75 15.83 -5.83
N PRO A 220 7.31 17.09 -5.99
CA PRO A 220 5.90 17.48 -5.85
C PRO A 220 4.91 16.70 -6.74
N ARG A 221 5.39 15.92 -7.72
CA ARG A 221 4.55 15.02 -8.51
C ARG A 221 3.78 14.03 -7.63
N GLY A 222 4.39 13.47 -6.59
CA GLY A 222 3.79 12.41 -5.79
C GLY A 222 4.42 12.22 -4.41
N GLU A 223 5.33 13.11 -3.97
CA GLU A 223 5.87 13.06 -2.63
C GLU A 223 4.76 13.26 -1.59
N PHE A 224 4.73 12.39 -0.59
CA PHE A 224 3.86 12.52 0.55
C PHE A 224 4.58 11.95 1.77
N THR A 225 4.52 12.67 2.88
CA THR A 225 5.07 12.24 4.16
C THR A 225 3.97 12.28 5.21
N PRO A 226 3.55 11.12 5.76
CA PRO A 226 2.59 11.09 6.86
C PRO A 226 3.08 11.88 8.08
N GLU A 227 2.13 12.43 8.84
CA GLU A 227 2.45 13.16 10.06
C GLU A 227 3.30 12.30 11.02
N GLY A 228 4.36 12.88 11.58
CA GLY A 228 5.28 12.19 12.48
C GLY A 228 6.24 11.20 11.81
N GLN A 229 6.27 11.11 10.47
CA GLN A 229 7.23 10.30 9.72
C GLN A 229 8.27 11.16 8.99
N SER A 230 9.36 10.52 8.57
CA SER A 230 10.42 11.16 7.79
C SER A 230 10.22 10.90 6.29
N PRO A 231 10.40 11.90 5.41
CA PRO A 231 10.40 11.69 3.96
C PRO A 231 11.48 10.69 3.54
N GLU A 232 12.56 10.57 4.31
CA GLU A 232 13.64 9.61 4.03
C GLU A 232 13.20 8.15 4.21
N LEU A 233 12.03 7.91 4.80
CA LEU A 233 11.50 6.56 4.98
C LEU A 233 10.42 6.19 3.95
N THR A 234 9.97 7.14 3.12
CA THR A 234 9.02 6.86 2.04
C THR A 234 9.62 5.81 1.10
N THR A 235 8.89 4.72 0.86
CA THR A 235 9.28 3.51 0.11
C THR A 235 10.34 2.59 0.75
N HIS A 236 10.80 2.88 1.97
CA HIS A 236 11.85 2.11 2.63
C HIS A 236 11.29 1.19 3.74
N PRO A 237 11.16 -0.12 3.49
CA PRO A 237 10.83 -1.09 4.54
C PRO A 237 12.00 -1.31 5.51
N THR A 238 11.71 -1.81 6.71
CA THR A 238 12.79 -2.23 7.63
C THR A 238 13.56 -3.42 7.06
N LEU A 239 14.88 -3.42 7.23
CA LEU A 239 15.76 -4.50 6.77
C LEU A 239 15.37 -5.85 7.38
N THR A 240 15.10 -5.86 8.69
CA THR A 240 14.82 -7.07 9.47
C THR A 240 13.49 -7.73 9.09
N SER A 241 12.50 -6.95 8.64
CA SER A 241 11.20 -7.47 8.24
C SER A 241 11.13 -7.81 6.75
N ASN A 242 11.86 -7.11 5.89
CA ASN A 242 11.78 -7.30 4.43
C ASN A 242 12.12 -8.73 3.99
N VAL A 243 13.00 -9.42 4.72
CA VAL A 243 13.39 -10.83 4.45
C VAL A 243 12.28 -11.85 4.70
N LYS A 244 11.15 -11.45 5.31
CA LYS A 244 9.98 -12.32 5.51
C LYS A 244 9.20 -12.62 4.21
N SER A 245 9.49 -11.87 3.15
CA SER A 245 8.76 -11.92 1.87
C SER A 245 9.12 -13.12 0.99
#